data_AF-A0A4P7LAE1-F1
#
_entry.id   AF-A0A4P7LAE1-F1
#
_cell.length_a   1.000
_cell.length_b   1.000
_cell.length_c   1.000
_cell.angle_alpha   90.00
_cell.angle_beta   90.00
_cell.angle_gamma   90.00
#
_symmetry.space_group_name_H-M   'P 1'
#
loop_
_entity.id
_entity.type
_entity.pdbx_description
1 polymer ?
#
loop_
_entity_poly.entity_id
_entity_poly.type
_entity_poly.pdbx_seq_one_letter_code
_entity_poly.pdbx_strand_id
1 'polypeptide(L)'
;MLNVTKKTKIRHRNGINKTFASMPLAARRILFLIMAQIDSKRLIKEGQIFEISAKDYSALCSIDIDTAYEQLKKEQNNFMHNH
;
A
#
# COMPACT_ATOMS: atom_id res chain seq x y z
N MET A 1 11.24 7.53 -6.60
CA MET A 1 9.97 7.21 -5.92
C MET A 1 9.39 8.50 -5.35
N LEU A 2 8.07 8.70 -5.39
CA LEU A 2 7.42 9.84 -4.75
C LEU A 2 7.85 9.92 -3.27
N ASN A 3 8.07 11.13 -2.75
CA ASN A 3 8.53 11.40 -1.39
C ASN A 3 7.49 10.99 -0.33
N VAL A 4 7.28 9.69 -0.15
CA VAL A 4 6.50 9.16 0.97
C VAL A 4 7.36 9.28 2.22
N THR A 5 6.88 10.03 3.20
CA THR A 5 7.58 10.26 4.47
C THR A 5 6.68 9.86 5.63
N LYS A 6 7.24 9.78 6.83
CA LYS A 6 6.45 9.55 8.06
C LYS A 6 5.36 10.61 8.31
N LYS A 7 5.43 11.77 7.64
CA LYS A 7 4.45 12.86 7.76
C LYS A 7 3.33 12.78 6.70
N THR A 8 3.44 11.85 5.74
CA THR A 8 2.46 11.70 4.66
C THR A 8 1.12 11.27 5.23
N LYS A 9 0.05 12.00 4.86
CA LYS A 9 -1.33 11.70 5.27
C LYS A 9 -2.09 11.10 4.10
N ILE A 10 -2.78 9.99 4.34
CA ILE A 10 -3.65 9.33 3.37
C ILE A 10 -5.08 9.82 3.58
N ARG A 11 -5.83 10.01 2.49
CA ARG A 11 -7.23 10.44 2.54
C ARG A 11 -8.10 9.45 1.76
N HIS A 12 -9.26 9.14 2.30
CA HIS A 12 -10.27 8.30 1.67
C HIS A 12 -11.67 8.64 2.20
N ARG A 13 -12.71 8.15 1.51
CA ARG A 13 -14.10 8.24 2.00
C ARG A 13 -14.29 7.32 3.22
N ASN A 14 -15.22 7.68 4.12
CA ASN A 14 -15.49 6.88 5.31
C ASN A 14 -16.12 5.51 5.00
N GLY A 15 -16.79 5.37 3.85
CA GLY A 15 -17.48 4.14 3.47
C GLY A 15 -16.58 2.91 3.35
N ILE A 16 -15.27 3.10 3.12
CA ILE A 16 -14.32 2.00 2.94
C ILE A 16 -13.60 1.59 4.23
N ASN A 17 -13.90 2.25 5.36
CA ASN A 17 -13.23 1.97 6.64
C ASN A 17 -13.43 0.53 7.10
N LYS A 18 -14.64 -0.03 6.90
CA LYS A 18 -14.94 -1.44 7.23
C LYS A 18 -14.08 -2.39 6.41
N THR A 19 -13.91 -2.12 5.12
CA THR A 19 -13.06 -2.91 4.22
C THR A 19 -11.61 -2.87 4.67
N PHE A 20 -11.08 -1.70 5.03
CA PHE A 20 -9.74 -1.62 5.60
C PHE A 20 -9.62 -2.44 6.89
N ALA A 21 -10.59 -2.34 7.79
CA ALA A 21 -10.57 -3.06 9.06
C ALA A 21 -10.52 -4.59 8.90
N SER A 22 -11.15 -5.13 7.85
CA SER A 22 -11.14 -6.57 7.55
C SER A 22 -9.92 -7.06 6.75
N MET A 23 -9.11 -6.16 6.18
CA MET A 23 -7.92 -6.57 5.42
C MET A 23 -6.82 -7.14 6.33
N PRO A 24 -6.08 -8.17 5.87
CA PRO A 24 -4.83 -8.58 6.49
C PRO A 24 -3.87 -7.39 6.68
N LEU A 25 -3.09 -7.39 7.76
CA LEU A 25 -2.21 -6.27 8.10
C LEU A 25 -1.22 -5.92 6.98
N ALA A 26 -0.61 -6.93 6.35
CA ALA A 26 0.32 -6.74 5.25
C ALA A 26 -0.35 -6.11 4.03
N ALA A 27 -1.49 -6.66 3.58
CA ALA A 27 -2.28 -6.10 2.48
C ALA A 27 -2.67 -4.64 2.74
N ARG A 28 -3.12 -4.34 3.97
CA ARG A 28 -3.50 -2.99 4.38
C ARG A 28 -2.32 -2.02 4.34
N ARG A 29 -1.14 -2.43 4.80
CA ARG A 29 0.08 -1.60 4.74
C ARG A 29 0.48 -1.31 3.30
N ILE A 30 0.50 -2.33 2.44
CA ILE A 30 0.83 -2.19 1.01
C ILE A 30 -0.15 -1.22 0.35
N LEU A 31 -1.45 -1.40 0.55
CA LEU A 31 -2.46 -0.51 -0.02
C LEU A 31 -2.28 0.94 0.46
N PHE A 32 -1.96 1.16 1.74
CA PHE A 32 -1.69 2.49 2.26
C PHE A 32 -0.43 3.11 1.65
N LEU A 33 0.61 2.34 1.36
CA LEU A 33 1.79 2.81 0.64
C LEU A 33 1.48 3.19 -0.81
N ILE A 34 0.60 2.45 -1.49
CA ILE A 34 0.09 2.82 -2.82
C ILE A 34 -0.67 4.15 -2.70
N MET A 35 -1.59 4.26 -1.75
CA MET A 35 -2.40 5.45 -1.55
C MET A 35 -1.60 6.68 -1.16
N ALA A 36 -0.48 6.51 -0.45
CA ALA A 36 0.43 7.59 -0.09
C ALA A 36 1.11 8.24 -1.31
N GLN A 37 1.13 7.55 -2.45
CA GLN A 37 1.65 8.04 -3.73
C GLN A 37 0.60 8.77 -4.58
N ILE A 38 -0.67 8.77 -4.16
CA ILE A 38 -1.77 9.38 -4.92
C ILE A 38 -1.96 10.85 -4.50
N ASP A 39 -1.96 11.75 -5.48
CA ASP A 39 -2.48 13.11 -5.28
C ASP A 39 -4.02 13.06 -5.23
N SER A 40 -4.58 13.25 -4.03
CA SER A 40 -6.03 13.25 -3.78
C SER A 40 -6.84 14.24 -4.63
N LYS A 41 -6.20 15.23 -5.26
CA LYS A 41 -6.85 16.20 -6.15
C LYS A 41 -6.87 15.76 -7.62
N ARG A 42 -6.19 14.66 -7.96
CA ARG A 42 -6.06 14.17 -9.33
C ARG A 42 -6.70 12.80 -9.47
N LEU A 43 -7.28 12.56 -10.64
CA LEU A 43 -7.76 11.23 -11.01
C LEU A 43 -6.55 10.32 -11.27
N ILE A 44 -6.65 9.08 -10.79
CA ILE A 44 -5.74 8.00 -11.14
C ILE A 44 -6.02 7.64 -12.60
N LYS A 45 -4.98 7.56 -13.41
CA LYS A 45 -5.15 7.17 -14.83
C LYS A 45 -5.36 5.67 -14.93
N GLU A 46 -6.19 5.25 -15.88
CA GLU A 46 -6.27 3.84 -16.24
C GLU A 46 -4.88 3.34 -16.68
N GLY A 47 -4.51 2.14 -16.24
CA GLY A 47 -3.18 1.58 -16.47
C GLY A 47 -2.04 2.21 -15.65
N GLN A 48 -2.34 3.10 -14.68
CA GLN A 48 -1.31 3.65 -13.81
C GLN A 48 -0.69 2.57 -12.91
N ILE A 49 0.63 2.42 -13.02
CA ILE A 49 1.41 1.46 -12.22
C ILE A 49 1.90 2.15 -10.95
N PHE A 50 1.75 1.45 -9.82
CA PHE A 50 2.31 1.86 -8.53
C PHE A 50 3.36 0.83 -8.10
N GLU A 51 4.58 1.30 -7.90
CA GLU A 51 5.70 0.47 -7.46
C GLU A 51 5.93 0.64 -5.96
N ILE A 52 6.23 -0.47 -5.28
CA ILE A 52 6.67 -0.48 -3.88
C ILE A 52 7.90 -1.37 -3.79
N SER A 53 9.01 -0.80 -3.34
CA SER A 53 10.21 -1.57 -3.06
C SER A 53 10.13 -2.21 -1.67
N ALA A 54 10.72 -3.40 -1.51
CA ALA A 54 10.83 -4.05 -0.19
C ALA A 54 11.61 -3.17 0.81
N LYS A 55 12.59 -2.42 0.33
CA LYS A 55 13.38 -1.49 1.15
C LYS A 55 12.52 -0.38 1.76
N ASP A 56 11.67 0.26 0.94
CA ASP A 56 10.79 1.33 1.42
C ASP A 56 9.69 0.77 2.31
N TYR A 57 9.16 -0.41 1.98
CA TYR A 57 8.18 -1.09 2.82
C TYR A 57 8.75 -1.40 4.20
N SER A 58 9.94 -2.01 4.25
CA SER A 58 10.68 -2.31 5.47
C SER A 58 10.91 -1.05 6.32
N ALA A 59 11.44 0.01 5.71
CA ALA A 59 11.75 1.25 6.42
C ALA A 59 10.50 1.97 6.96
N LEU A 60 9.42 2.04 6.17
CA LEU A 60 8.20 2.77 6.54
C LEU A 60 7.36 1.99 7.55
N CYS A 61 7.36 0.66 7.48
CA CYS A 61 6.59 -0.19 8.38
C CYS A 61 7.40 -0.77 9.54
N SER A 62 8.70 -0.47 9.63
CA SER A 62 9.61 -0.92 10.69
C SER A 62 9.60 -2.45 10.85
N ILE A 63 9.72 -3.16 9.72
CA ILE A 63 9.86 -4.62 9.65
C ILE A 63 11.20 -4.97 9.02
N ASP A 64 11.74 -6.16 9.27
CA ASP A 64 12.95 -6.63 8.61
C ASP A 64 12.73 -6.82 7.09
N ILE A 65 13.83 -6.75 6.35
CA ILE A 65 13.79 -6.75 4.88
C ILE A 65 13.30 -8.09 4.32
N ASP A 66 13.61 -9.21 4.97
CA ASP A 66 13.21 -10.55 4.54
C ASP A 66 11.70 -10.73 4.69
N THR A 67 11.14 -10.36 5.84
CA THR A 67 9.69 -10.29 6.09
C THR A 67 9.00 -9.37 5.08
N ALA A 68 9.63 -8.25 4.71
CA ALA A 68 9.07 -7.35 3.70
C ALA A 68 8.95 -8.04 2.32
N TYR A 69 9.97 -8.78 1.89
CA TYR A 69 9.93 -9.57 0.64
C TYR A 69 8.85 -10.67 0.70
N GLU A 70 8.80 -11.43 1.79
CA GLU A 70 7.80 -12.50 1.96
C GLU A 70 6.37 -11.95 1.92
N GLN A 71 6.11 -10.87 2.63
CA GLN A 71 4.79 -10.24 2.66
C GLN A 71 4.41 -9.65 1.29
N LEU A 72 5.33 -8.98 0.59
CA LEU A 72 5.05 -8.46 -0.74
C LEU A 72 4.70 -9.58 -1.73
N LYS A 73 5.49 -10.67 -1.74
CA LYS A 73 5.23 -11.83 -2.60
C LYS A 73 3.90 -12.52 -2.28
N LYS A 74 3.59 -12.69 -1.01
CA LYS A 74 2.35 -13.32 -0.56
C LYS A 74 1.12 -12.47 -0.92
N GLU A 75 1.16 -11.18 -0.60
CA GLU A 75 0.01 -10.30 -0.82
C GLU A 75 -0.20 -9.97 -2.31
N GLN A 76 0.86 -9.97 -3.13
CA GLN A 76 0.71 -9.88 -4.59
C GLN A 76 -0.27 -10.95 -5.11
N ASN A 77 -0.13 -12.19 -4.65
CA ASN A 77 -1.04 -13.27 -5.04
C ASN A 77 -2.47 -13.03 -4.51
N ASN A 78 -2.62 -12.58 -3.27
CA ASN A 78 -3.93 -12.33 -2.65
C ASN A 78 -4.71 -11.18 -3.33
N PHE A 79 -4.01 -10.14 -3.80
CA PHE A 79 -4.62 -9.05 -4.56
C PHE A 79 -5.11 -9.51 -5.93
N MET A 80 -4.46 -10.50 -6.54
CA MET A 80 -4.85 -11.03 -7.86
C MET A 80 -5.95 -12.10 -7.76
N HIS A 81 -6.04 -12.84 -6.64
CA HIS A 81 -6.94 -14.01 -6.52
C HIS A 81 -8.40 -13.69 -6.13
N ASN A 82 -8.75 -12.42 -5.90
CA ASN A 82 -10.12 -12.02 -5.52
C ASN A 82 -10.96 -11.50 -6.71
N HIS A 83 -10.62 -11.91 -7.94
CA HIS A 83 -11.40 -11.64 -9.15
C HIS A 83 -11.63 -12.92 -9.95
#